data_AF-A0A075HX32-F1
#
_entry.id   AF-A0A075HX32-F1
#
_cell.length_a   1.000
_cell.length_b   1.000
_cell.length_c   1.000
_cell.angle_alpha   90.00
_cell.angle_beta   90.00
_cell.angle_gamma   90.00
#
_symmetry.space_group_name_H-M   'P 1'
#
loop_
_entity.id
_entity.type
_entity.pdbx_description
1 polymer ?
#
loop_
_entity_poly.entity_id
_entity_poly.type
_entity_poly.pdbx_seq_one_letter_code
_entity_poly.pdbx_strand_id
1 'polypeptide(L)'
;MYSTILTELGIAVFDDEKCLKSFPFKNPAEEYVLVKKGESKLSEIGKFLANDQVTIVNDHGLLDILKKKSIDAQLMDSDQMDSIQSTKTNLLINSGLANDENDAMEKLREFAIQLSSSKVTEVSQSPDLHLIQAINTLDETDKIINSLSSRLREWYGLHFPELDNLIDSINGYSQIVLSGKRENISKEDFEKAGFSKDKVEMLCLIKEKVGEEIFRKKLYHSGIFSQTNFESF
;
A
#
# COMPACT_ATOMS: atom_id res chain seq x y z
N MET A 1 -23.99 33.64 -27.24
CA MET A 1 -24.21 32.86 -25.99
C MET A 1 -22.97 32.00 -25.88
N TYR A 2 -22.25 32.06 -24.76
CA TYR A 2 -20.97 31.36 -24.71
C TYR A 2 -21.17 29.88 -24.43
N SER A 3 -20.30 29.04 -24.98
CA SER A 3 -20.19 27.64 -24.61
C SER A 3 -18.86 27.42 -23.91
N THR A 4 -18.91 27.11 -22.62
CA THR A 4 -17.74 26.80 -21.80
C THR A 4 -17.65 25.30 -21.65
N ILE A 5 -16.69 24.70 -22.35
CA ILE A 5 -16.51 23.26 -22.45
C ILE A 5 -15.33 22.84 -21.58
N LEU A 6 -15.60 21.97 -20.61
CA LEU A 6 -14.57 21.20 -19.91
C LEU A 6 -14.08 20.07 -20.81
N THR A 7 -12.79 20.07 -21.12
CA THR A 7 -12.07 18.99 -21.80
C THR A 7 -11.06 18.35 -20.85
N GLU A 8 -10.50 17.21 -21.24
CA GLU A 8 -9.46 16.51 -20.50
C GLU A 8 -8.20 17.36 -20.28
N LEU A 9 -7.89 18.24 -21.23
CA LEU A 9 -6.65 19.02 -21.24
C LEU A 9 -6.83 20.43 -20.68
N GLY A 10 -8.06 20.87 -20.42
CA GLY A 10 -8.34 22.22 -19.96
C GLY A 10 -9.81 22.62 -20.16
N ILE A 11 -10.08 23.90 -19.92
CA ILE A 11 -11.39 24.50 -20.16
C ILE A 11 -11.29 25.47 -21.33
N ALA A 12 -12.21 25.40 -22.29
CA ALA A 12 -12.26 26.30 -23.43
C ALA A 12 -13.61 27.01 -23.49
N VAL A 13 -13.58 28.30 -23.79
CA VAL A 13 -14.76 29.15 -23.98
C VAL A 13 -14.88 29.47 -25.47
N PHE A 14 -16.03 29.14 -26.04
CA PHE A 14 -16.35 29.40 -27.43
C PHE A 14 -17.54 30.37 -27.52
N ASP A 15 -17.57 31.11 -28.62
CA ASP A 15 -18.73 31.85 -29.11
C ASP A 15 -19.08 31.26 -30.46
N ASP A 16 -20.21 30.54 -30.51
CA ASP A 16 -20.56 29.62 -31.59
C ASP A 16 -19.44 28.60 -31.87
N GLU A 17 -18.78 28.68 -33.03
CA GLU A 17 -17.69 27.77 -33.42
C GLU A 17 -16.29 28.34 -33.15
N LYS A 18 -16.19 29.61 -32.72
CA LYS A 18 -14.91 30.29 -32.54
C LYS A 18 -14.44 30.21 -31.09
N CYS A 19 -13.26 29.65 -30.87
CA CYS A 19 -12.61 29.69 -29.56
C CYS A 19 -12.25 31.14 -29.20
N LEU A 20 -12.79 31.64 -28.09
CA LEU A 20 -12.44 32.94 -27.53
C LEU A 20 -11.21 32.83 -26.62
N LYS A 21 -11.20 31.81 -25.76
CA LYS A 21 -10.14 31.62 -24.77
C LYS A 21 -10.07 30.17 -24.32
N SER A 22 -8.85 29.66 -24.18
CA SER A 22 -8.55 28.38 -23.53
C SER A 22 -7.73 28.56 -22.27
N PHE A 23 -7.97 27.66 -21.32
CA PHE A 23 -7.33 27.57 -20.02
C PHE A 23 -6.77 26.15 -19.87
N PRO A 24 -5.53 25.91 -20.33
CA PRO A 24 -4.91 24.59 -20.26
C PRO A 24 -4.60 24.21 -18.80
N PHE A 25 -4.80 22.94 -18.47
CA PHE A 25 -4.37 22.38 -17.19
C PHE A 25 -2.86 22.15 -17.20
N LYS A 26 -2.22 22.39 -16.06
CA LYS A 26 -0.82 22.01 -15.83
C LYS A 26 -0.70 20.53 -15.50
N ASN A 27 -1.65 20.02 -14.71
CA ASN A 27 -1.81 18.60 -14.43
C ASN A 27 -3.22 18.14 -14.86
N PRO A 28 -3.39 17.72 -16.13
CA PRO A 28 -4.69 17.41 -16.71
C PRO A 28 -5.57 16.48 -15.88
N ALA A 29 -5.04 15.33 -15.42
CA ALA A 29 -5.83 14.34 -14.69
C ALA A 29 -6.32 14.86 -13.33
N GLU A 30 -5.43 15.47 -12.53
CA GLU A 30 -5.78 16.00 -11.21
C GLU A 30 -6.76 17.17 -11.30
N GLU A 31 -6.47 18.15 -12.15
CA GLU A 31 -7.29 19.34 -12.30
C GLU A 31 -8.67 19.01 -12.87
N TYR A 32 -8.76 18.09 -13.84
CA TYR A 32 -10.03 17.62 -14.38
C TYR A 32 -10.91 16.98 -13.29
N VAL A 33 -10.34 16.13 -12.43
CA VAL A 33 -11.07 15.51 -11.31
C VAL A 33 -11.53 16.58 -10.30
N LEU A 34 -10.69 17.56 -9.98
CA LEU A 34 -11.06 18.66 -9.08
C LEU A 34 -12.19 19.52 -9.63
N VAL A 35 -12.22 19.77 -10.94
CA VAL A 35 -13.34 20.48 -11.58
C VAL A 35 -14.61 19.65 -11.50
N LYS A 36 -14.56 18.34 -11.82
CA LYS A 36 -15.72 17.44 -11.71
C LYS A 36 -16.27 17.33 -10.28
N LYS A 37 -15.39 17.40 -9.26
CA LYS A 37 -15.79 17.44 -7.84
C LYS A 37 -16.33 18.82 -7.40
N GLY A 38 -16.24 19.85 -8.24
CA GLY A 38 -16.70 21.20 -7.91
C GLY A 38 -15.78 21.95 -6.93
N GLU A 39 -14.52 21.53 -6.82
CA GLU A 39 -13.53 22.00 -5.83
C GLU A 39 -12.43 22.89 -6.46
N SER A 40 -12.37 22.98 -7.79
CA SER A 40 -11.33 23.74 -8.48
C SER A 40 -11.48 25.26 -8.33
N LYS A 41 -10.35 25.94 -8.09
CA LYS A 41 -10.26 27.41 -8.01
C LYS A 41 -10.08 27.99 -9.41
N LEU A 42 -11.13 27.95 -10.24
CA LEU A 42 -11.16 28.53 -11.59
C LEU A 42 -11.26 30.07 -11.56
N SER A 43 -10.26 30.75 -10.97
CA SER A 43 -10.25 32.21 -10.76
C SER A 43 -10.20 33.00 -12.08
N GLU A 44 -9.43 32.52 -13.05
CA GLU A 44 -9.23 33.20 -14.33
C GLU A 44 -10.46 33.14 -15.24
N ILE A 45 -11.08 31.97 -15.35
CA ILE A 45 -12.33 31.76 -16.12
C ILE A 45 -13.45 32.62 -15.55
N GLY A 46 -13.56 32.68 -14.21
CA GLY A 46 -14.58 33.50 -13.58
C GLY A 46 -14.44 35.00 -13.89
N LYS A 47 -13.21 35.50 -14.01
CA LYS A 47 -12.95 36.89 -14.43
C LYS A 47 -13.30 37.13 -15.90
N PHE A 48 -13.05 36.15 -16.76
CA PHE A 48 -13.34 36.25 -18.19
C PHE A 48 -14.84 36.27 -18.47
N LEU A 49 -15.62 35.46 -17.75
CA LEU A 49 -17.06 35.30 -17.94
C LEU A 49 -17.92 36.30 -17.13
N ALA A 50 -17.33 37.21 -16.37
CA ALA A 50 -18.05 38.15 -15.50
C ALA A 50 -18.84 39.25 -16.26
N ASN A 51 -18.81 39.29 -17.60
CA ASN A 51 -19.41 40.34 -18.43
C ASN A 51 -20.89 40.09 -18.80
N ASP A 52 -21.72 39.60 -17.86
CA ASP A 52 -23.19 39.45 -17.99
C ASP A 52 -23.69 38.57 -19.16
N GLN A 53 -22.86 37.69 -19.72
CA GLN A 53 -23.29 36.73 -20.74
C GLN A 53 -23.59 35.35 -20.16
N VAL A 54 -24.75 34.80 -20.54
CA VAL A 54 -25.13 33.42 -20.19
C VAL A 54 -24.20 32.44 -20.90
N THR A 55 -23.67 31.49 -20.15
CA THR A 55 -22.81 30.41 -20.68
C THR A 55 -23.45 29.04 -20.53
N ILE A 56 -23.33 28.19 -21.55
CA ILE A 56 -23.70 26.77 -21.45
C ILE A 56 -22.47 25.93 -21.12
N VAL A 57 -22.64 24.91 -20.28
CA VAL A 57 -21.56 24.03 -19.80
C VAL A 57 -21.88 22.56 -19.99
N ASN A 58 -20.86 21.76 -20.27
CA ASN A 58 -20.99 20.32 -20.50
C ASN A 58 -20.86 19.45 -19.23
N ASP A 59 -20.53 20.03 -18.07
CA ASP A 59 -20.26 19.29 -16.84
C ASP A 59 -20.92 19.95 -15.62
N HIS A 60 -21.47 19.12 -14.72
CA HIS A 60 -22.13 19.56 -13.50
C HIS A 60 -21.17 20.21 -12.48
N GLY A 61 -19.97 19.67 -12.32
CA GLY A 61 -18.98 20.24 -11.39
C GLY A 61 -18.53 21.62 -11.83
N LEU A 62 -18.35 21.80 -13.14
CA LEU A 62 -18.09 23.12 -13.73
C LEU A 62 -19.26 24.08 -13.53
N LEU A 63 -20.51 23.62 -13.73
CA LEU A 63 -21.72 24.41 -13.48
C LEU A 63 -21.76 24.94 -12.04
N ASP A 64 -21.50 24.07 -11.08
CA ASP A 64 -21.51 24.41 -9.65
C ASP A 64 -20.43 25.43 -9.31
N ILE A 65 -19.22 25.31 -9.89
CA ILE A 65 -18.14 26.28 -9.70
C ILE A 65 -18.52 27.66 -10.26
N LEU A 66 -19.14 27.72 -11.44
CA LEU A 66 -19.55 28.99 -12.06
C LEU A 66 -20.71 29.64 -11.29
N LYS A 67 -21.71 28.85 -10.86
CA LYS A 67 -22.82 29.36 -10.03
C LYS A 67 -22.33 29.91 -8.69
N LYS A 68 -21.37 29.25 -8.03
CA LYS A 68 -20.72 29.77 -6.81
C LYS A 68 -20.03 31.13 -7.04
N LYS A 69 -19.65 31.43 -8.27
CA LYS A 69 -19.02 32.70 -8.67
C LYS A 69 -20.01 33.74 -9.21
N SER A 70 -21.33 33.49 -9.05
CA SER A 70 -22.40 34.36 -9.53
C SER A 70 -22.41 34.57 -11.06
N ILE A 71 -21.95 33.57 -11.82
CA ILE A 71 -22.02 33.56 -13.29
C ILE A 71 -23.29 32.81 -13.69
N ASP A 72 -24.08 33.39 -14.60
CA ASP A 72 -25.26 32.72 -15.15
C ASP A 72 -24.83 31.60 -16.11
N ALA A 73 -25.01 30.36 -15.66
CA ALA A 73 -24.59 29.17 -16.37
C ALA A 73 -25.70 28.13 -16.40
N GLN A 74 -25.86 27.48 -17.55
CA GLN A 74 -26.85 26.44 -17.80
C GLN A 74 -26.16 25.18 -18.32
N LEU A 75 -26.73 24.01 -18.01
CA LEU A 75 -26.20 22.75 -18.52
C LEU A 75 -26.60 22.59 -20.00
N MET A 76 -25.69 22.08 -20.82
CA MET A 76 -25.97 21.68 -22.20
C MET A 76 -26.99 20.55 -22.25
N ASP A 77 -27.71 20.44 -23.36
CA ASP A 77 -28.57 19.29 -23.63
C ASP A 77 -27.75 18.04 -24.04
N SER A 78 -28.41 16.88 -24.13
CA SER A 78 -27.75 15.62 -24.50
C SER A 78 -27.14 15.67 -25.90
N ASP A 79 -27.82 16.31 -26.85
CA ASP A 79 -27.41 16.32 -28.26
C ASP A 79 -26.14 17.19 -28.45
N GLN A 80 -26.06 18.30 -27.71
CA GLN A 80 -24.88 19.15 -27.61
C GLN A 80 -23.71 18.40 -26.99
N MET A 81 -23.92 17.63 -25.92
CA MET A 81 -22.87 16.83 -25.30
C MET A 81 -22.34 15.73 -26.24
N ASP A 82 -23.23 15.06 -26.97
CA ASP A 82 -22.84 14.04 -27.96
C ASP A 82 -22.07 14.67 -29.14
N SER A 83 -22.42 15.89 -29.55
CA SER A 83 -21.69 16.64 -30.56
C SER A 83 -20.25 16.96 -30.11
N ILE A 84 -20.06 17.29 -28.83
CA ILE A 84 -18.72 17.55 -28.24
C ILE A 84 -17.88 16.28 -28.25
N GLN A 85 -18.47 15.12 -27.94
CA GLN A 85 -17.74 13.86 -27.90
C GLN A 85 -17.31 13.40 -29.30
N SER A 86 -18.15 13.62 -30.32
CA SER A 86 -17.83 13.27 -31.72
C SER A 86 -16.83 14.22 -32.39
N THR A 87 -16.81 15.50 -31.99
CA THR A 87 -15.91 16.54 -32.54
C THR A 87 -14.71 16.86 -31.65
N LYS A 88 -14.47 16.03 -30.62
CA LYS A 88 -13.51 16.26 -29.55
C LYS A 88 -12.11 16.65 -30.02
N THR A 89 -11.56 15.90 -30.97
CA THR A 89 -10.23 16.19 -31.55
C THR A 89 -10.18 17.59 -32.16
N ASN A 90 -11.21 17.95 -32.93
CA ASN A 90 -11.32 19.26 -33.55
C ASN A 90 -11.47 20.36 -32.49
N LEU A 91 -12.22 20.12 -31.41
CA LEU A 91 -12.35 21.07 -30.30
C LEU A 91 -11.01 21.33 -29.61
N LEU A 92 -10.19 20.29 -29.40
CA LEU A 92 -8.85 20.43 -28.80
C LEU A 92 -7.92 21.25 -29.69
N ILE A 93 -7.98 21.05 -31.02
CA ILE A 93 -7.18 21.82 -31.98
C ILE A 93 -7.67 23.27 -32.05
N ASN A 94 -8.99 23.48 -32.22
CA ASN A 94 -9.59 24.80 -32.32
C ASN A 94 -9.41 25.64 -31.04
N SER A 95 -9.29 24.99 -29.89
CA SER A 95 -8.99 25.66 -28.61
C SER A 95 -7.50 25.94 -28.39
N GLY A 96 -6.61 25.43 -29.25
CA GLY A 96 -5.16 25.53 -29.07
C GLY A 96 -4.62 24.68 -27.91
N LEU A 97 -5.40 23.71 -27.41
CA LEU A 97 -4.96 22.72 -26.42
C LEU A 97 -4.13 21.61 -27.07
N ALA A 98 -4.35 21.37 -28.37
CA ALA A 98 -3.54 20.50 -29.21
C ALA A 98 -3.12 21.22 -30.50
N ASN A 99 -1.96 20.84 -31.04
CA ASN A 99 -1.41 21.42 -32.26
C ASN A 99 -2.02 20.78 -33.52
N ASP A 100 -2.20 19.46 -33.49
CA ASP A 100 -2.76 18.67 -34.58
C ASP A 100 -3.51 17.45 -34.02
N GLU A 101 -4.09 16.65 -34.91
CA GLU A 101 -4.85 15.45 -34.54
C GLU A 101 -4.00 14.40 -33.82
N ASN A 102 -2.73 14.23 -34.22
CA ASN A 102 -1.84 13.25 -33.59
C ASN A 102 -1.48 13.69 -32.16
N ASP A 103 -1.13 14.96 -31.97
CA ASP A 103 -0.86 15.58 -30.67
C ASP A 103 -2.09 15.50 -29.76
N ALA A 104 -3.29 15.74 -30.31
CA ALA A 104 -4.54 15.60 -29.57
C ALA A 104 -4.76 14.17 -29.08
N MET A 105 -4.58 13.17 -29.96
CA MET A 105 -4.73 11.76 -29.60
C MET A 105 -3.68 11.31 -28.59
N GLU A 106 -2.44 11.77 -28.72
CA GLU A 106 -1.34 11.47 -27.80
C GLU A 106 -1.63 12.02 -26.40
N LYS A 107 -2.00 13.30 -26.30
CA LYS A 107 -2.36 13.93 -25.03
C LYS A 107 -3.59 13.31 -24.38
N LEU A 108 -4.60 12.94 -25.16
CA LEU A 108 -5.77 12.22 -24.64
C LEU A 108 -5.40 10.84 -24.09
N ARG A 109 -4.50 10.13 -24.77
CA ARG A 109 -3.99 8.84 -24.28
C ARG A 109 -3.19 9.02 -23.00
N GLU A 110 -2.33 10.02 -22.93
CA GLU A 110 -1.55 10.33 -21.73
C GLU A 110 -2.47 10.67 -20.55
N PHE A 111 -3.46 11.54 -20.78
CA PHE A 111 -4.49 11.85 -19.79
C PHE A 111 -5.19 10.59 -19.29
N ALA A 112 -5.60 9.69 -20.18
CA ALA A 112 -6.30 8.46 -19.79
C ALA A 112 -5.43 7.56 -18.89
N ILE A 113 -4.13 7.46 -19.21
CA ILE A 113 -3.16 6.71 -18.39
C ILE A 113 -3.00 7.37 -17.02
N GLN A 114 -2.83 8.69 -16.97
CA GLN A 114 -2.68 9.45 -15.72
C GLN A 114 -3.93 9.35 -14.85
N LEU A 115 -5.12 9.49 -15.43
CA LEU A 115 -6.40 9.39 -14.73
C LEU A 115 -6.61 7.98 -14.16
N SER A 116 -6.31 6.95 -14.95
CA SER A 116 -6.38 5.55 -14.50
C SER A 116 -5.43 5.30 -13.33
N SER A 117 -4.17 5.74 -13.45
CA SER A 117 -3.16 5.62 -12.38
C SER A 117 -3.62 6.33 -11.10
N SER A 118 -4.10 7.58 -11.20
CA SER A 118 -4.62 8.35 -10.06
C SER A 118 -5.80 7.65 -9.38
N LYS A 119 -6.69 7.02 -10.16
CA LYS A 119 -7.82 6.28 -9.58
C LYS A 119 -7.36 5.01 -8.88
N VAL A 120 -6.37 4.30 -9.43
CA VAL A 120 -5.78 3.10 -8.82
C VAL A 120 -5.06 3.46 -7.52
N THR A 121 -4.32 4.57 -7.49
CA THR A 121 -3.63 5.02 -6.27
C THR A 121 -4.61 5.45 -5.19
N GLU A 122 -5.69 6.18 -5.54
CA GLU A 122 -6.76 6.54 -4.60
C GLU A 122 -7.38 5.30 -3.93
N VAL A 123 -7.67 4.25 -4.71
CA VAL A 123 -8.23 3.00 -4.18
C VAL A 123 -7.21 2.22 -3.34
N SER A 124 -5.94 2.20 -3.78
CA SER A 124 -4.86 1.49 -3.07
C SER A 124 -4.49 2.13 -1.74
N GLN A 125 -4.71 3.44 -1.59
CA GLN A 125 -4.54 4.18 -0.34
C GLN A 125 -5.69 4.02 0.65
N SER A 126 -6.71 3.19 0.33
CA SER A 126 -7.81 2.95 1.24
C SER A 126 -7.29 2.38 2.57
N PRO A 127 -7.55 3.04 3.72
CA PRO A 127 -7.12 2.56 5.04
C PRO A 127 -7.59 1.12 5.33
N ASP A 128 -8.76 0.76 4.84
CA ASP A 128 -9.37 -0.56 5.03
C ASP A 128 -8.53 -1.67 4.41
N LEU A 129 -7.94 -1.45 3.23
CA LEU A 129 -7.07 -2.43 2.58
C LEU A 129 -5.80 -2.68 3.43
N HIS A 130 -5.22 -1.61 3.98
CA HIS A 130 -4.06 -1.72 4.87
C HIS A 130 -4.40 -2.44 6.17
N LEU A 131 -5.58 -2.20 6.74
CA LEU A 131 -6.04 -2.90 7.95
C LEU A 131 -6.23 -4.40 7.70
N ILE A 132 -6.88 -4.77 6.60
CA ILE A 132 -7.04 -6.19 6.21
C ILE A 132 -5.68 -6.85 6.05
N GLN A 133 -4.73 -6.20 5.37
CA GLN A 133 -3.39 -6.77 5.19
C GLN A 133 -2.61 -6.90 6.49
N ALA A 134 -2.75 -5.95 7.42
CA ALA A 134 -2.12 -6.04 8.73
C ALA A 134 -2.64 -7.24 9.55
N ILE A 135 -3.95 -7.48 9.52
CA ILE A 135 -4.57 -8.64 10.20
C ILE A 135 -4.07 -9.95 9.58
N ASN A 136 -4.08 -10.06 8.24
CA ASN A 136 -3.57 -11.26 7.57
C ASN A 136 -2.10 -11.52 7.90
N THR A 137 -1.28 -10.45 7.94
CA THR A 137 0.15 -10.55 8.27
C THR A 137 0.35 -11.03 9.71
N LEU A 138 -0.49 -10.59 10.65
CA LEU A 138 -0.45 -11.06 12.03
C LEU A 138 -0.75 -12.58 12.10
N ASP A 139 -1.82 -13.03 11.43
CA ASP A 139 -2.19 -14.45 11.38
C ASP A 139 -1.11 -15.32 10.72
N GLU A 140 -0.46 -14.82 9.67
CA GLU A 140 0.68 -15.47 9.04
C GLU A 140 1.90 -15.53 9.95
N THR A 141 2.17 -14.44 10.69
CA THR A 141 3.26 -14.38 11.67
C THR A 141 3.06 -15.42 12.76
N ASP A 142 1.84 -15.57 13.28
CA ASP A 142 1.52 -16.58 14.29
C ASP A 142 1.73 -18.01 13.76
N LYS A 143 1.35 -18.29 12.51
CA LYS A 143 1.63 -19.59 11.87
C LYS A 143 3.13 -19.85 11.72
N ILE A 144 3.89 -18.83 11.33
CA ILE A 144 5.36 -18.93 11.19
C ILE A 144 6.00 -19.18 12.55
N ILE A 145 5.60 -18.43 13.60
CA ILE A 145 6.11 -18.62 14.97
C ILE A 145 5.86 -20.06 15.41
N ASN A 146 4.66 -20.60 15.21
CA ASN A 146 4.35 -21.98 15.58
C ASN A 146 5.18 -23.01 14.81
N SER A 147 5.35 -22.83 13.50
CA SER A 147 6.18 -23.72 12.67
C SER A 147 7.65 -23.70 13.10
N LEU A 148 8.21 -22.50 13.32
CA LEU A 148 9.58 -22.33 13.81
C LEU A 148 9.74 -22.88 15.23
N SER A 149 8.72 -22.76 16.07
CA SER A 149 8.71 -23.30 17.44
C SER A 149 8.86 -24.82 17.44
N SER A 150 8.04 -25.51 16.65
CA SER A 150 8.13 -26.96 16.50
C SER A 150 9.50 -27.38 15.96
N ARG A 151 10.01 -26.65 14.97
CA ARG A 151 11.33 -26.94 14.38
C ARG A 151 12.47 -26.75 15.37
N LEU A 152 12.43 -25.70 16.18
CA LEU A 152 13.41 -25.42 17.22
C LEU A 152 13.42 -26.51 18.28
N ARG A 153 12.25 -27.00 18.69
CA ARG A 153 12.09 -28.11 19.62
C ARG A 153 12.68 -29.41 19.07
N GLU A 154 12.35 -29.77 17.83
CA GLU A 154 12.91 -30.95 17.16
C GLU A 154 14.45 -30.91 17.13
N TRP A 155 15.03 -29.76 16.77
CA TRP A 155 16.48 -29.62 16.62
C TRP A 155 17.20 -29.63 17.96
N TYR A 156 16.77 -28.81 18.92
CA TYR A 156 17.43 -28.71 20.22
C TYR A 156 17.13 -29.91 21.12
N GLY A 157 15.98 -30.56 20.94
CA GLY A 157 15.63 -31.80 21.63
C GLY A 157 16.57 -32.96 21.31
N LEU A 158 17.31 -32.93 20.19
CA LEU A 158 18.38 -33.90 19.94
C LEU A 158 19.54 -33.78 20.94
N HIS A 159 19.76 -32.59 21.48
CA HIS A 159 20.83 -32.26 22.42
C HIS A 159 20.33 -32.24 23.87
N PHE A 160 19.09 -31.78 24.12
CA PHE A 160 18.49 -31.74 25.45
C PHE A 160 17.01 -32.19 25.41
N PRO A 161 16.74 -33.50 25.23
CA PRO A 161 15.37 -34.03 25.03
C PRO A 161 14.46 -33.84 26.24
N GLU A 162 15.01 -33.77 27.45
CA GLU A 162 14.24 -33.58 28.68
C GLU A 162 13.60 -32.19 28.74
N LEU A 163 14.15 -31.22 28.01
CA LEU A 163 13.65 -29.84 27.98
C LEU A 163 12.28 -29.72 27.30
N ASP A 164 12.02 -30.55 26.29
CA ASP A 164 10.83 -30.46 25.45
C ASP A 164 9.53 -30.72 26.25
N ASN A 165 9.59 -31.64 27.21
CA ASN A 165 8.46 -31.98 28.08
C ASN A 165 8.26 -31.00 29.25
N LEU A 166 9.19 -30.07 29.48
CA LEU A 166 9.20 -29.22 30.68
C LEU A 166 8.81 -27.76 30.39
N ILE A 167 8.98 -27.33 29.14
CA ILE A 167 8.74 -25.96 28.70
C ILE A 167 7.64 -25.94 27.64
N ASP A 168 6.50 -25.32 27.95
CA ASP A 168 5.42 -25.15 26.98
C ASP A 168 5.58 -23.87 26.14
N SER A 169 6.11 -22.80 26.73
CA SER A 169 6.26 -21.50 26.05
C SER A 169 7.43 -21.49 25.06
N ILE A 170 7.20 -21.07 23.81
CA ILE A 170 8.29 -20.84 22.85
C ILE A 170 9.31 -19.82 23.35
N ASN A 171 8.85 -18.73 23.98
CA ASN A 171 9.76 -17.69 24.46
C ASN A 171 10.75 -18.24 25.49
N GLY A 172 10.26 -19.00 26.48
CA GLY A 172 11.12 -19.68 27.44
C GLY A 172 12.05 -20.70 26.79
N TYR A 173 11.54 -21.50 25.83
CA TYR A 173 12.36 -22.49 25.13
C TYR A 173 13.50 -21.82 24.35
N SER A 174 13.19 -20.77 23.59
CA SER A 174 14.16 -19.99 22.83
C SER A 174 15.24 -19.36 23.71
N GLN A 175 14.89 -18.85 24.90
CA GLN A 175 15.88 -18.31 25.84
C GLN A 175 16.89 -19.37 26.30
N ILE A 176 16.44 -20.60 26.55
CA ILE A 176 17.34 -21.70 26.91
C ILE A 176 18.21 -22.13 25.73
N VAL A 177 17.67 -22.16 24.51
CA VAL A 177 18.46 -22.46 23.32
C VAL A 177 19.57 -21.42 23.09
N LEU A 178 19.30 -20.14 23.37
CA LEU A 178 20.31 -19.07 23.27
C LEU A 178 21.49 -19.24 24.24
N SER A 179 21.28 -19.87 25.40
CA SER A 179 22.36 -20.24 26.33
C SER A 179 23.27 -21.36 25.78
N GLY A 180 22.88 -21.99 24.66
CA GLY A 180 23.71 -22.90 23.89
C GLY A 180 23.83 -24.29 24.54
N LYS A 181 25.06 -24.72 24.82
CA LYS A 181 25.35 -26.06 25.36
C LYS A 181 24.76 -26.23 26.76
N ARG A 182 24.36 -27.46 27.08
CA ARG A 182 23.66 -27.82 28.33
C ARG A 182 24.47 -27.40 29.55
N GLU A 183 25.78 -27.57 29.49
CA GLU A 183 26.75 -27.21 30.52
C GLU A 183 26.82 -25.71 30.83
N ASN A 184 26.53 -24.86 29.85
CA ASN A 184 26.61 -23.41 29.97
C ASN A 184 25.32 -22.77 30.51
N ILE A 185 24.22 -23.52 30.57
CA ILE A 185 22.93 -22.98 31.05
C ILE A 185 23.01 -22.71 32.55
N SER A 186 22.92 -21.44 32.94
CA SER A 186 22.96 -21.02 34.34
C SER A 186 21.57 -21.04 34.98
N LYS A 187 21.53 -20.94 36.32
CA LYS A 187 20.27 -20.76 37.06
C LYS A 187 19.54 -19.49 36.60
N GLU A 188 20.29 -18.43 36.33
CA GLU A 188 19.77 -17.13 35.86
C GLU A 188 19.10 -17.25 34.49
N ASP A 189 19.59 -18.13 33.61
CA ASP A 189 18.99 -18.34 32.29
C ASP A 189 17.63 -19.02 32.39
N PHE A 190 17.46 -19.96 33.32
CA PHE A 190 16.16 -20.55 33.62
C PHE A 190 15.19 -19.53 34.26
N GLU A 191 15.69 -18.64 35.12
CA GLU A 191 14.87 -17.57 35.69
C GLU A 191 14.44 -16.55 34.62
N LYS A 192 15.35 -16.17 33.70
CA LYS A 192 15.06 -15.29 32.55
C LYS A 192 14.08 -15.92 31.56
N ALA A 193 14.11 -17.24 31.41
CA ALA A 193 13.14 -17.99 30.62
C ALA A 193 11.74 -18.05 31.27
N GLY A 194 11.56 -17.50 32.47
CA GLY A 194 10.27 -17.34 33.14
C GLY A 194 9.85 -18.53 34.00
N PHE A 195 10.79 -19.41 34.39
CA PHE A 195 10.48 -20.56 35.24
C PHE A 195 10.30 -20.18 36.71
N SER A 196 9.39 -20.87 37.40
CA SER A 196 9.26 -20.78 38.85
C SER A 196 10.49 -21.37 39.54
N LYS A 197 10.80 -20.90 40.76
CA LYS A 197 11.96 -21.36 41.55
C LYS A 197 12.03 -22.88 41.66
N ASP A 198 10.90 -23.54 41.88
CA ASP A 198 10.81 -25.00 41.98
C ASP A 198 11.17 -25.71 40.65
N LYS A 199 10.73 -25.16 39.50
CA LYS A 199 11.08 -25.69 38.18
C LYS A 199 12.56 -25.46 37.86
N VAL A 200 13.12 -24.31 38.24
CA VAL A 200 14.53 -23.99 38.06
C VAL A 200 15.42 -24.98 38.82
N GLU A 201 15.10 -25.28 40.08
CA GLU A 201 15.84 -26.25 40.89
C GLU A 201 15.79 -27.66 40.29
N MET A 202 14.61 -28.09 39.81
CA MET A 202 14.45 -29.36 39.09
C MET A 202 15.29 -29.40 37.81
N LEU A 203 15.30 -28.33 37.01
CA LEU A 203 16.07 -28.24 35.77
C LEU A 203 17.59 -28.26 36.01
N CYS A 204 18.07 -27.61 37.07
CA CYS A 204 19.47 -27.69 37.49
C CYS A 204 19.88 -29.13 37.86
N LEU A 205 19.03 -29.86 38.57
CA LEU A 205 19.27 -31.27 38.93
C LEU A 205 19.25 -32.19 37.70
N ILE A 206 18.33 -31.96 36.77
CA ILE A 206 18.24 -32.72 35.52
C ILE A 206 19.48 -32.46 34.68
N LYS A 207 19.92 -31.20 34.55
CA LYS A 207 21.13 -30.80 33.82
C LYS A 207 22.34 -31.66 34.22
N GLU A 208 22.53 -31.92 35.51
CA GLU A 208 23.67 -32.69 36.06
C GLU A 208 23.54 -34.21 35.90
N LYS A 209 22.33 -34.77 35.93
CA LYS A 209 22.11 -36.23 36.08
C LYS A 209 22.32 -37.10 34.84
N VAL A 210 22.18 -36.57 33.62
CA VAL A 210 21.97 -37.41 32.40
C VAL A 210 22.99 -37.14 31.29
N GLY A 211 23.87 -36.15 31.46
CA GLY A 211 24.82 -35.73 30.40
C GLY A 211 25.84 -36.79 29.95
N GLU A 212 26.24 -37.73 30.81
CA GLU A 212 27.33 -38.66 30.48
C GLU A 212 26.88 -39.98 29.82
N GLU A 213 25.72 -40.53 30.17
CA GLU A 213 25.36 -41.91 29.76
C GLU A 213 24.75 -42.02 28.35
N ILE A 214 23.93 -41.06 27.94
CA ILE A 214 23.21 -41.13 26.64
C ILE A 214 24.11 -40.66 25.49
N PHE A 215 24.95 -39.64 25.72
CA PHE A 215 25.86 -39.11 24.71
C PHE A 215 26.96 -40.12 24.34
N ARG A 216 27.56 -40.81 25.33
CA ARG A 216 28.56 -41.86 25.08
C ARG A 216 27.99 -43.07 24.32
N LYS A 217 26.77 -43.52 24.65
CA LYS A 217 26.15 -44.68 23.97
C LYS A 217 25.79 -44.40 22.51
N LYS A 218 25.29 -43.20 22.19
CA LYS A 218 24.95 -42.83 20.79
C LYS A 218 26.18 -42.57 19.93
N LEU A 219 27.26 -42.00 20.48
CA LEU A 219 28.52 -41.78 19.78
C LEU A 219 29.26 -43.08 19.42
N TYR A 220 29.23 -44.08 20.31
CA TYR A 220 29.82 -45.40 20.03
C TYR A 220 29.08 -46.19 18.97
N HIS A 221 27.76 -46.02 18.85
CA HIS A 221 26.96 -46.73 17.85
C HIS A 221 26.96 -46.07 16.47
N SER A 222 27.28 -44.78 16.37
CA SER A 222 27.22 -44.04 15.11
C SER A 222 28.56 -43.98 14.35
N GLY A 223 29.70 -44.29 14.98
CA GLY A 223 31.01 -44.31 14.30
C GLY A 223 31.53 -42.94 13.84
N ILE A 224 30.90 -41.83 14.26
CA ILE A 224 31.14 -40.46 13.74
C ILE A 224 32.08 -39.65 14.64
N PHE A 225 33.15 -40.26 15.19
CA PHE A 225 34.23 -39.47 15.79
C PHE A 225 35.59 -39.85 15.19
N SER A 226 35.79 -39.45 13.93
CA SER A 226 37.07 -38.89 13.52
C SER A 226 36.98 -37.37 13.67
N GLN A 227 37.55 -36.86 14.76
CA GLN A 227 37.97 -35.47 15.01
C GLN A 227 37.31 -34.39 14.13
N THR A 228 36.36 -33.64 14.69
CA THR A 228 36.22 -32.23 14.27
C THR A 228 35.69 -31.39 15.42
N ASN A 229 36.49 -30.41 15.80
CA ASN A 229 36.25 -29.46 16.88
C ASN A 229 35.00 -28.63 16.60
N PHE A 230 34.02 -28.68 17.51
CA PHE A 230 33.06 -27.59 17.70
C PHE A 230 33.57 -26.70 18.85
N GLU A 231 34.70 -26.05 18.58
CA GLU A 231 35.03 -24.74 19.12
C GLU A 231 34.66 -23.73 18.03
N SER A 232 33.89 -22.70 18.38
CA SER A 232 33.33 -21.66 17.48
C SER A 232 31.99 -22.04 16.86
N PHE A 233 30.90 -21.82 17.59
CA PHE A 233 29.76 -20.97 17.23
C PHE A 233 28.85 -20.82 18.44
#